data_AF-A0A7R9ME33-F1
#
_entry.id   AF-A0A7R9ME33-F1
#
_cell.length_a   1.000
_cell.length_b   1.000
_cell.length_c   1.000
_cell.angle_alpha   90.00
_cell.angle_beta   90.00
_cell.angle_gamma   90.00
#
_symmetry.space_group_name_H-M   'P 1'
#
loop_
_entity.id
_entity.type
_entity.pdbx_description
1 polymer ?
#
loop_
_entity_poly.entity_id
_entity_poly.type
_entity_poly.pdbx_seq_one_letter_code
_entity_poly.pdbx_strand_id
1 'polypeptide(L)'
;MVKYFEYKLTIPVTNTSLSDTAAAVKVEQTYRSDFLSYLGLAAQIPNVLFNVFNIIFQFGGKNLTLSITIAIVAEVILFIVTIILAMVDSSSWVPEFFIVTLATVVVLNIANGVYQNSVYGLAAKLPMKYSNAVVLGSNISGTFTSIVNIVAIALSPNVRVAAIYYFLAALLVLLACFDTYFALPINKFYRHYCMIEDTEVSSTVDTKGGDSKRSFPPYWAVFKQIWVQCFNVFMVFFVTLSIFPAVHAEIKPIDEAFFGDVTDKYYSAVNCFLVFNLFAMVGNVFPNWFTIPGPKYLWVPVVARVLFIPFFLFCNYNPGARQWPVLIDNDYVFIMGGVLLGLSSGYFSSLCMMYAPREVPPEHAGTAGMMAAACLVIGIFCGVNFSLVLSWAIKQDCSIYLEGQNETYL
;
A
#
# COMPACT_ATOMS: atom_id res chain seq x y z
N MET A 1 4.21 10.06 12.59
CA MET A 1 5.47 9.30 12.76
C MET A 1 6.67 9.92 12.05
N VAL A 2 6.57 10.38 10.80
CA VAL A 2 7.69 10.99 10.06
C VAL A 2 8.41 12.10 10.85
N LYS A 3 7.67 13.11 11.34
CA LYS A 3 8.22 14.18 12.18
C LYS A 3 8.92 13.70 13.47
N TYR A 4 8.54 12.52 13.99
CA TYR A 4 9.18 11.92 15.16
C TYR A 4 10.54 11.29 14.82
N PHE A 5 10.61 10.59 13.68
CA PHE A 5 11.87 10.04 13.18
C PHE A 5 12.82 11.16 12.74
N GLU A 6 12.32 12.20 12.08
CA GLU A 6 13.10 13.41 11.79
C GLU A 6 13.65 14.04 13.07
N TYR A 7 12.86 14.14 14.14
CA TYR A 7 13.32 14.60 15.46
C TYR A 7 14.42 13.71 16.03
N LYS A 8 14.30 12.38 15.94
CA LYS A 8 15.30 11.41 16.41
C LYS A 8 16.59 11.40 15.60
N LEU A 9 16.54 11.83 14.34
CA LEU A 9 17.69 11.98 13.44
C LEU A 9 18.38 13.34 13.58
N THR A 10 17.91 14.23 14.47
CA THR A 10 18.60 15.49 14.78
C THR A 10 19.83 15.20 15.63
N ILE A 11 21.01 15.58 15.16
CA ILE A 11 22.22 15.49 15.97
C ILE A 11 22.24 16.71 16.89
N PRO A 12 22.30 16.55 18.22
CA PRO A 12 22.47 17.70 19.10
C PRO A 12 23.87 18.31 18.87
N VAL A 13 23.91 19.53 18.35
CA VAL A 13 25.16 20.26 18.15
C VAL A 13 25.72 20.65 19.52
N THR A 14 26.66 19.87 20.04
CA THR A 14 27.48 20.25 21.20
C THR A 14 28.65 21.11 20.73
N ASN A 15 28.93 22.20 21.44
CA ASN A 15 29.97 23.21 21.19
C ASN A 15 31.27 22.62 20.60
N THR A 16 31.33 22.52 19.27
CA THR A 16 32.49 22.05 18.50
C THR A 16 32.73 23.01 17.34
N SER A 17 33.91 22.89 16.72
CA SER A 17 34.40 23.87 15.75
C SER A 17 33.44 24.06 14.55
N LEU A 18 33.52 25.21 13.88
CA LEU A 18 32.66 25.57 12.74
C LEU A 18 32.70 24.54 11.59
N SER A 19 33.82 23.82 11.39
CA SER A 19 33.92 22.78 10.36
C SER A 19 33.21 21.49 10.77
N ASP A 20 33.28 21.11 12.04
CA ASP A 20 32.61 19.90 12.57
C ASP A 20 31.09 20.10 12.61
N THR A 21 30.66 21.33 12.90
CA THR A 21 29.25 21.74 12.82
C THR A 21 28.73 21.68 11.38
N ALA A 22 29.52 22.17 10.40
CA ALA A 22 29.14 22.11 8.99
C ALA A 22 29.09 20.66 8.46
N ALA A 23 30.01 19.80 8.89
CA ALA A 23 30.00 18.39 8.55
C ALA A 23 28.80 17.65 9.19
N ALA A 24 28.52 17.89 10.47
CA ALA A 24 27.36 17.32 11.16
C ALA A 24 26.03 17.77 10.54
N VAL A 25 25.89 19.05 10.20
CA VAL A 25 24.71 19.60 9.51
C VAL A 25 24.56 18.98 8.12
N LYS A 26 25.65 18.82 7.35
CA LYS A 26 25.60 18.21 6.02
C LYS A 26 25.23 16.73 6.07
N VAL A 27 25.74 16.00 7.06
CA VAL A 27 25.40 14.60 7.34
C VAL A 27 23.93 14.47 7.79
N GLU A 28 23.47 15.32 8.70
CA GLU A 28 22.07 15.42 9.14
C GLU A 28 21.12 15.71 7.98
N GLN A 29 21.48 16.66 7.11
CA GLN A 29 20.69 17.08 5.96
C GLN A 29 20.59 15.95 4.92
N THR A 30 21.66 15.16 4.74
CA THR A 30 21.69 13.98 3.85
C THR A 30 20.82 12.85 4.39
N TYR A 31 20.92 12.52 5.68
CA TYR A 31 20.06 11.47 6.27
C TYR A 31 18.59 11.89 6.30
N ARG A 32 18.27 13.17 6.56
CA ARG A 32 16.89 13.66 6.58
C ARG A 32 16.25 13.74 5.20
N SER A 33 16.97 14.23 4.17
CA SER A 33 16.43 14.33 2.81
C SER A 33 16.13 12.97 2.20
N ASP A 34 16.96 11.97 2.51
CA ASP A 34 16.91 10.69 1.84
C ASP A 34 16.18 9.62 2.66
N PHE A 35 15.91 9.84 3.96
CA PHE A 35 15.28 8.85 4.84
C PHE A 35 13.93 8.35 4.32
N LEU A 36 13.05 9.25 3.86
CA LEU A 36 11.74 8.84 3.34
C LEU A 36 11.87 7.99 2.07
N SER A 37 12.84 8.31 1.21
CA SER A 37 13.16 7.55 0.00
C SER A 37 13.72 6.17 0.36
N TYR A 38 14.69 6.10 1.27
CA TYR A 38 15.27 4.84 1.76
C TYR A 38 14.23 3.98 2.48
N LEU A 39 13.38 4.58 3.32
CA LEU A 39 12.30 3.89 4.03
C LEU A 39 11.27 3.33 3.04
N GLY A 40 10.92 4.10 2.00
CA GLY A 40 10.04 3.64 0.92
C GLY A 40 10.62 2.44 0.17
N LEU A 41 11.90 2.49 -0.23
CA LEU A 41 12.56 1.38 -0.91
C LEU A 41 12.72 0.15 0.00
N ALA A 42 13.13 0.36 1.25
CA ALA A 42 13.28 -0.67 2.28
C ALA A 42 11.95 -1.36 2.62
N ALA A 43 10.83 -0.65 2.47
CA ALA A 43 9.51 -1.26 2.64
C ALA A 43 9.06 -2.03 1.39
N GLN A 44 9.13 -1.41 0.22
CA GLN A 44 8.45 -1.95 -0.96
C GLN A 44 9.22 -3.08 -1.65
N ILE A 45 10.55 -3.00 -1.75
CA ILE A 45 11.36 -4.01 -2.44
C ILE A 45 11.24 -5.37 -1.74
N PRO A 46 11.46 -5.49 -0.41
CA PRO A 46 11.35 -6.79 0.26
C PRO A 46 9.92 -7.33 0.22
N ASN A 47 8.92 -6.47 0.36
CA ASN A 47 7.51 -6.87 0.26
C ASN A 47 7.21 -7.51 -1.09
N VAL A 48 7.53 -6.85 -2.22
CA VAL A 48 7.31 -7.40 -3.57
C VAL A 48 8.04 -8.73 -3.75
N LEU A 49 9.33 -8.78 -3.41
CA LEU A 49 10.16 -9.96 -3.61
C LEU A 49 9.62 -11.17 -2.84
N PHE A 50 9.29 -11.00 -1.56
CA PHE A 50 8.82 -12.10 -0.73
C PHE A 50 7.37 -12.46 -0.98
N ASN A 51 6.54 -11.52 -1.45
CA ASN A 51 5.20 -11.82 -1.93
C ASN A 51 5.24 -12.75 -3.16
N VAL A 52 6.09 -12.45 -4.14
CA VAL A 52 6.29 -13.31 -5.33
C VAL A 52 6.97 -14.63 -4.96
N PHE A 53 8.00 -14.59 -4.12
CA PHE A 53 8.71 -15.79 -3.67
C PHE A 53 7.79 -16.77 -2.94
N ASN A 54 6.85 -16.26 -2.13
CA ASN A 54 5.89 -17.08 -1.41
C ASN A 54 4.97 -17.89 -2.34
N ILE A 55 4.69 -17.41 -3.55
CA ILE A 55 3.94 -18.17 -4.57
C ILE A 55 4.71 -19.42 -5.01
N ILE A 56 6.03 -19.30 -5.18
CA ILE A 56 6.87 -20.36 -5.75
C ILE A 56 7.23 -21.41 -4.69
N PHE A 57 7.65 -20.95 -3.51
CA PHE A 57 8.23 -21.82 -2.48
C PHE A 57 7.28 -22.13 -1.33
N GLN A 58 6.22 -21.34 -1.13
CA GLN A 58 5.28 -21.40 0.00
C GLN A 58 6.01 -21.54 1.36
N PHE A 59 6.32 -20.41 2.00
CA PHE A 59 7.00 -20.41 3.31
C PHE A 59 6.16 -21.18 4.33
N GLY A 60 6.64 -22.32 4.87
CA GLY A 60 5.85 -23.19 5.75
C GLY A 60 5.19 -24.41 5.05
N GLY A 61 5.51 -24.65 3.78
CA GLY A 61 4.97 -25.76 2.98
C GLY A 61 3.58 -25.44 2.42
N LYS A 62 2.79 -26.48 2.04
CA LYS A 62 1.42 -26.30 1.52
C LYS A 62 0.43 -25.70 2.53
N ASN A 63 0.83 -25.55 3.79
CA ASN A 63 -0.02 -25.07 4.88
C ASN A 63 0.04 -23.54 5.01
N LEU A 64 -0.80 -22.84 4.25
CA LEU A 64 -0.93 -21.37 4.30
C LEU A 64 -1.12 -20.84 5.73
N THR A 65 -1.86 -21.58 6.57
CA THR A 65 -2.09 -21.26 7.98
C THR A 65 -0.78 -21.14 8.77
N LEU A 66 0.20 -22.00 8.50
CA LEU A 66 1.49 -21.93 9.19
C LEU A 66 2.29 -20.69 8.77
N SER A 67 2.28 -20.36 7.47
CA SER A 67 2.91 -19.15 6.92
C SER A 67 2.37 -17.88 7.59
N ILE A 68 1.04 -17.80 7.70
CA ILE A 68 0.36 -16.64 8.30
C ILE A 68 0.70 -16.56 9.79
N THR A 69 0.68 -17.68 10.54
CA THR A 69 1.05 -17.68 11.96
C THR A 69 2.47 -17.17 12.18
N ILE A 70 3.45 -17.69 11.41
CA ILE A 70 4.85 -17.29 11.53
C ILE A 70 5.00 -15.80 11.21
N ALA A 71 4.32 -15.31 10.17
CA ALA A 71 4.39 -13.90 9.78
C ALA A 71 3.78 -12.98 10.85
N ILE A 72 2.59 -13.30 11.39
CA ILE A 72 1.97 -12.50 12.47
C ILE A 72 2.88 -12.47 13.71
N VAL A 73 3.43 -13.62 14.13
CA VAL A 73 4.33 -13.67 15.30
C VAL A 73 5.58 -12.82 15.05
N ALA A 74 6.16 -12.89 13.85
CA ALA A 74 7.29 -12.05 13.48
C ALA A 74 6.93 -10.56 13.48
N GLU A 75 5.77 -10.18 12.94
CA GLU A 75 5.26 -8.80 12.96
C GLU A 75 5.06 -8.28 14.39
N VAL A 76 4.49 -9.08 15.30
CA VAL A 76 4.32 -8.72 16.71
C VAL A 76 5.66 -8.41 17.37
N ILE A 77 6.63 -9.32 17.21
CA ILE A 77 7.96 -9.17 17.81
C ILE A 77 8.65 -7.93 17.25
N LEU A 78 8.65 -7.76 15.93
CA LEU A 78 9.29 -6.62 15.27
C LEU A 78 8.62 -5.30 15.64
N PHE A 79 7.30 -5.28 15.78
CA PHE A 79 6.58 -4.09 16.19
C PHE A 79 6.95 -3.66 17.62
N ILE A 80 7.05 -4.61 18.55
CA ILE A 80 7.54 -4.35 19.91
C ILE A 80 8.97 -3.79 19.87
N VAL A 81 9.85 -4.37 19.05
CA VAL A 81 11.22 -3.87 18.86
C VAL A 81 11.21 -2.43 18.32
N THR A 82 10.37 -2.11 17.33
CA THR A 82 10.24 -0.75 16.79
C THR A 82 9.76 0.24 17.84
N ILE A 83 8.82 -0.15 18.72
CA ILE A 83 8.37 0.69 19.83
C ILE A 83 9.52 0.95 20.81
N ILE A 84 10.27 -0.09 21.20
CA ILE A 84 11.40 0.05 22.12
C ILE A 84 12.45 0.97 21.51
N LEU A 85 12.85 0.74 20.26
CA LEU A 85 13.79 1.60 19.53
C LEU A 85 13.30 3.04 19.47
N ALA A 86 12.01 3.26 19.22
CA ALA A 86 11.45 4.59 19.22
C ALA A 86 11.54 5.28 20.59
N MET A 87 11.40 4.56 21.70
CA MET A 87 11.43 5.13 23.05
C MET A 87 12.84 5.33 23.61
N VAL A 88 13.83 4.53 23.22
CA VAL A 88 15.22 4.64 23.67
C VAL A 88 15.88 5.91 23.13
N ASP A 89 16.69 6.58 23.95
CA ASP A 89 17.43 7.76 23.49
C ASP A 89 18.51 7.37 22.47
N SER A 90 18.46 8.00 21.29
CA SER A 90 19.34 7.74 20.14
C SER A 90 20.40 8.83 19.96
N SER A 91 20.43 9.81 20.86
CA SER A 91 21.28 11.01 20.76
C SER A 91 22.78 10.71 20.59
N SER A 92 23.26 9.57 21.10
CA SER A 92 24.67 9.14 21.01
C SER A 92 25.00 8.16 19.88
N TRP A 93 24.01 7.62 19.17
CA TRP A 93 24.17 6.52 18.19
C TRP A 93 23.20 6.67 17.00
N VAL A 94 23.13 7.89 16.45
CA VAL A 94 22.19 8.25 15.37
C VAL A 94 22.39 7.41 14.09
N PRO A 95 23.62 7.18 13.58
CA PRO A 95 23.84 6.34 12.40
C PRO A 95 23.43 4.88 12.61
N GLU A 96 23.73 4.33 13.79
CA GLU A 96 23.38 2.96 14.14
C GLU A 96 21.87 2.81 14.31
N PHE A 97 21.20 3.80 14.93
CA PHE A 97 19.74 3.86 15.03
C PHE A 97 19.09 3.85 13.64
N PHE A 98 19.64 4.60 12.68
CA PHE A 98 19.16 4.63 11.31
C PHE A 98 19.26 3.26 10.63
N ILE A 99 20.43 2.61 10.70
CA ILE A 99 20.64 1.29 10.09
C ILE A 99 19.75 0.23 10.73
N VAL A 100 19.67 0.20 12.07
CA VAL A 100 18.82 -0.75 12.79
C VAL A 100 17.35 -0.52 12.44
N THR A 101 16.89 0.73 12.40
CA THR A 101 15.51 1.05 12.01
C THR A 101 15.21 0.55 10.60
N LEU A 102 16.07 0.86 9.61
CA LEU A 102 15.87 0.36 8.24
C LEU A 102 15.89 -1.17 8.16
N ALA A 103 16.79 -1.83 8.90
CA ALA A 103 16.82 -3.29 8.97
C ALA A 103 15.50 -3.86 9.53
N THR A 104 14.95 -3.27 10.60
CA THR A 104 13.64 -3.70 11.12
C THR A 104 12.52 -3.49 10.11
N VAL A 105 12.52 -2.38 9.36
CA VAL A 105 11.53 -2.10 8.30
C VAL A 105 11.63 -3.15 7.18
N VAL A 106 12.84 -3.54 6.77
CA VAL A 106 13.03 -4.60 5.78
C VAL A 106 12.43 -5.92 6.25
N VAL A 107 12.77 -6.37 7.46
CA VAL A 107 12.26 -7.65 7.99
C VAL A 107 10.74 -7.60 8.18
N LEU A 108 10.19 -6.48 8.65
CA LEU A 108 8.75 -6.29 8.78
C LEU A 108 8.04 -6.42 7.42
N ASN A 109 8.61 -5.84 6.36
CA ASN A 109 8.02 -5.90 5.04
C ASN A 109 8.20 -7.27 4.36
N ILE A 110 9.23 -8.04 4.71
CA ILE A 110 9.34 -9.45 4.34
C ILE A 110 8.18 -10.25 4.95
N ALA A 111 7.95 -10.10 6.26
CA ALA A 111 6.87 -10.77 6.96
C ALA A 111 5.50 -10.36 6.38
N ASN A 112 5.28 -9.06 6.15
CA ASN A 112 4.07 -8.54 5.52
C ASN A 112 3.84 -9.09 4.11
N GLY A 113 4.90 -9.25 3.30
CA GLY A 113 4.78 -9.83 1.96
C GLY A 113 4.31 -11.28 1.99
N VAL A 114 4.82 -12.08 2.92
CA VAL A 114 4.36 -13.47 3.16
C VAL A 114 2.95 -13.50 3.73
N TYR A 115 2.65 -12.66 4.74
CA TYR A 115 1.35 -12.55 5.37
C TYR A 115 0.27 -12.18 4.35
N GLN A 116 0.43 -11.07 3.65
CA GLN A 116 -0.54 -10.54 2.70
C GLN A 116 -0.82 -11.56 1.59
N ASN A 117 0.23 -12.15 1.02
CA ASN A 117 0.09 -13.17 -0.02
C ASN A 117 -0.71 -14.39 0.47
N SER A 118 -0.31 -14.97 1.61
CA SER A 118 -0.96 -16.16 2.17
C SER A 118 -2.40 -15.90 2.62
N VAL A 119 -2.72 -14.73 3.15
CA VAL A 119 -4.10 -14.35 3.53
C VAL A 119 -5.00 -14.27 2.30
N TYR A 120 -4.55 -13.70 1.19
CA TYR A 120 -5.32 -13.70 -0.05
C TYR A 120 -5.48 -15.11 -0.63
N GLY A 121 -4.46 -15.96 -0.52
CA GLY A 121 -4.56 -17.38 -0.88
C GLY A 121 -5.57 -18.14 -0.03
N LEU A 122 -5.64 -17.83 1.27
CA LEU A 122 -6.62 -18.43 2.18
C LEU A 122 -8.04 -17.94 1.87
N ALA A 123 -8.22 -16.63 1.74
CA ALA A 123 -9.52 -16.02 1.47
C ALA A 123 -10.11 -16.45 0.13
N ALA A 124 -9.25 -16.72 -0.86
CA ALA A 124 -9.65 -17.19 -2.18
C ALA A 124 -10.34 -18.57 -2.18
N LYS A 125 -10.04 -19.42 -1.20
CA LYS A 125 -10.69 -20.72 -0.99
C LYS A 125 -12.12 -20.57 -0.48
N LEU A 126 -12.39 -19.49 0.24
CA LEU A 126 -13.71 -19.14 0.77
C LEU A 126 -14.57 -18.41 -0.28
N PRO A 127 -15.90 -18.36 -0.13
CA PRO A 127 -16.78 -17.63 -1.05
C PRO A 127 -16.28 -16.20 -1.34
N MET A 128 -16.57 -15.67 -2.55
CA MET A 128 -16.03 -14.38 -3.04
C MET A 128 -16.07 -13.22 -2.02
N LYS A 129 -17.11 -13.17 -1.18
CA LYS A 129 -17.27 -12.13 -0.14
C LYS A 129 -16.08 -12.07 0.84
N TYR A 130 -15.37 -13.16 1.07
CA TYR A 130 -14.24 -13.20 1.99
C TYR A 130 -12.96 -12.64 1.37
N SER A 131 -12.71 -12.84 0.07
CA SER A 131 -11.66 -12.11 -0.64
C SER A 131 -11.90 -10.60 -0.60
N ASN A 132 -13.16 -10.17 -0.75
CA ASN A 132 -13.53 -8.76 -0.57
C ASN A 132 -13.28 -8.28 0.87
N ALA A 133 -13.62 -9.08 1.88
CA ALA A 133 -13.43 -8.71 3.29
C ALA A 133 -11.96 -8.40 3.65
N VAL A 134 -11.00 -9.10 3.02
CA VAL A 134 -9.57 -8.80 3.18
C VAL A 134 -9.24 -7.41 2.62
N VAL A 135 -9.73 -7.08 1.42
CA VAL A 135 -9.52 -5.74 0.81
C VAL A 135 -10.22 -4.66 1.66
N LEU A 136 -11.42 -4.95 2.17
CA LEU A 136 -12.16 -4.05 3.05
C LEU A 136 -11.36 -3.72 4.31
N GLY A 137 -10.77 -4.73 4.95
CA GLY A 137 -9.90 -4.54 6.11
C GLY A 137 -8.72 -3.60 5.83
N SER A 138 -8.10 -3.72 4.65
CA SER A 138 -7.02 -2.81 4.21
C SER A 138 -7.50 -1.36 4.05
N ASN A 139 -8.67 -1.15 3.45
CA ASN A 139 -9.24 0.20 3.29
C ASN A 139 -9.74 0.81 4.61
N ILE A 140 -10.26 -0.01 5.54
CA ILE A 140 -10.60 0.41 6.90
C ILE A 140 -9.34 0.89 7.63
N SER A 141 -8.24 0.16 7.51
CA SER A 141 -6.95 0.56 8.10
C SER A 141 -6.47 1.93 7.59
N GLY A 142 -6.61 2.21 6.29
CA GLY A 142 -6.28 3.52 5.72
C GLY A 142 -7.16 4.65 6.26
N THR A 143 -8.46 4.40 6.41
CA THR A 143 -9.41 5.38 6.97
C THR A 143 -9.11 5.64 8.43
N PHE A 144 -8.90 4.57 9.21
CA PHE A 144 -8.49 4.65 10.61
C PHE A 144 -7.19 5.46 10.77
N THR A 145 -6.17 5.17 9.96
CA THR A 145 -4.88 5.89 9.97
C THR A 145 -5.06 7.37 9.67
N SER A 146 -5.96 7.73 8.73
CA SER A 146 -6.24 9.12 8.37
C SER A 146 -6.94 9.87 9.51
N ILE A 147 -7.90 9.22 10.20
CA ILE A 147 -8.58 9.79 11.37
C ILE A 147 -7.58 9.99 12.52
N VAL A 148 -6.77 8.98 12.82
CA VAL A 148 -5.73 9.09 13.85
C VAL A 148 -4.74 10.20 13.50
N ASN A 149 -4.41 10.40 12.22
CA ASN A 149 -3.58 11.52 11.78
C ASN A 149 -4.21 12.89 12.08
N ILE A 150 -5.48 13.09 11.74
CA ILE A 150 -6.19 14.34 12.04
C ILE A 150 -6.29 14.58 13.55
N VAL A 151 -6.62 13.54 14.32
CA VAL A 151 -6.68 13.59 15.79
C VAL A 151 -5.30 13.92 16.37
N ALA A 152 -4.22 13.34 15.85
CA ALA A 152 -2.87 13.65 16.30
C ALA A 152 -2.48 15.10 15.99
N ILE A 153 -2.86 15.64 14.82
CA ILE A 153 -2.63 17.04 14.45
C ILE A 153 -3.42 17.99 15.39
N ALA A 154 -4.60 17.58 15.86
CA ALA A 154 -5.44 18.35 16.78
C ALA A 154 -4.96 18.27 18.25
N LEU A 155 -4.58 17.07 18.72
CA LEU A 155 -4.29 16.78 20.13
C LEU A 155 -2.81 16.92 20.51
N SER A 156 -1.89 17.05 19.55
CA SER A 156 -0.45 17.06 19.85
C SER A 156 0.09 18.47 20.09
N PRO A 157 0.35 18.87 21.36
CA PRO A 157 1.28 19.95 21.65
C PRO A 157 2.74 19.49 21.53
N ASN A 158 3.02 18.17 21.60
CA ASN A 158 4.36 17.58 21.61
C ASN A 158 4.46 16.30 20.75
N VAL A 159 5.50 16.20 19.92
CA VAL A 159 5.74 15.11 18.95
C VAL A 159 5.88 13.73 19.63
N ARG A 160 6.46 13.69 20.83
CA ARG A 160 6.66 12.45 21.61
C ARG A 160 5.35 11.84 22.11
N VAL A 161 4.43 12.68 22.58
CA VAL A 161 3.12 12.23 23.09
C VAL A 161 2.28 11.67 21.95
N ALA A 162 2.32 12.31 20.77
CA ALA A 162 1.66 11.78 19.58
C ALA A 162 2.18 10.38 19.21
N ALA A 163 3.49 10.18 19.22
CA ALA A 163 4.10 8.88 18.90
C ALA A 163 3.62 7.76 19.84
N ILE A 164 3.52 8.03 21.15
CA ILE A 164 3.01 7.06 22.13
C ILE A 164 1.57 6.64 21.79
N TYR A 165 0.69 7.58 21.44
CA TYR A 165 -0.68 7.25 21.04
C TYR A 165 -0.75 6.39 19.77
N TYR A 166 0.09 6.68 18.76
CA TYR A 166 0.18 5.85 17.56
C TYR A 166 0.62 4.42 17.88
N PHE A 167 1.66 4.27 18.71
CA PHE A 167 2.17 2.95 19.08
C PHE A 167 1.16 2.15 19.91
N LEU A 168 0.46 2.79 20.85
CA LEU A 168 -0.56 2.13 21.65
C LEU A 168 -1.74 1.66 20.78
N ALA A 169 -2.23 2.51 19.88
CA ALA A 169 -3.32 2.16 18.98
C ALA A 169 -2.95 0.98 18.06
N ALA A 170 -1.74 1.01 17.48
CA ALA A 170 -1.27 -0.05 16.62
C ALA A 170 -1.05 -1.38 17.37
N LEU A 171 -0.56 -1.34 18.62
CA LEU A 171 -0.41 -2.53 19.47
C LEU A 171 -1.77 -3.19 19.75
N LEU A 172 -2.80 -2.41 20.07
CA LEU A 172 -4.16 -2.94 20.31
C LEU A 172 -4.75 -3.59 19.06
N VAL A 173 -4.58 -2.98 17.88
CA VAL A 173 -5.04 -3.55 16.61
C VAL A 173 -4.32 -4.87 16.31
N LEU A 174 -3.00 -4.91 16.53
CA LEU A 174 -2.18 -6.07 16.25
C LEU A 174 -2.51 -7.24 17.20
N LEU A 175 -2.76 -6.99 18.49
CA LEU A 175 -3.24 -8.01 19.43
C LEU A 175 -4.62 -8.54 19.02
N ALA A 176 -5.56 -7.67 18.64
CA ALA A 176 -6.87 -8.09 18.15
C ALA A 176 -6.76 -8.97 16.87
N CYS A 177 -5.82 -8.64 15.97
CA CYS A 177 -5.54 -9.45 14.79
C CYS A 177 -4.97 -10.83 15.16
N PHE A 178 -4.05 -10.87 16.12
CA PHE A 178 -3.49 -12.12 16.65
C PHE A 178 -4.60 -13.02 17.21
N ASP A 179 -5.40 -12.51 18.14
CA ASP A 179 -6.45 -13.28 18.81
C ASP A 179 -7.51 -13.81 17.82
N THR A 180 -7.97 -12.96 16.90
CA THR A 180 -8.98 -13.34 15.90
C THR A 180 -8.48 -14.39 14.91
N TYR A 181 -7.20 -14.33 14.54
CA TYR A 181 -6.59 -15.34 13.68
C TYR A 181 -6.51 -16.72 14.36
N PHE A 182 -6.08 -16.78 15.63
CA PHE A 182 -6.06 -18.04 16.39
C PHE A 182 -7.46 -18.58 16.70
N ALA A 183 -8.47 -17.72 16.72
CA ALA A 183 -9.88 -18.14 16.85
C ALA A 183 -10.46 -18.72 15.54
N LEU A 184 -9.85 -18.47 14.38
CA LEU A 184 -10.39 -18.87 13.07
C LEU A 184 -10.60 -20.40 12.93
N PRO A 185 -9.66 -21.29 13.35
CA PRO A 185 -9.84 -22.73 13.26
C PRO A 185 -10.98 -23.28 14.14
N ILE A 186 -11.38 -22.54 15.17
CA ILE A 186 -12.48 -22.91 16.08
C ILE A 186 -13.84 -22.74 15.38
N ASN A 187 -13.90 -21.89 14.35
CA ASN A 187 -15.13 -21.61 13.62
C ASN A 187 -15.56 -22.81 12.75
N LYS A 188 -16.76 -23.34 13.03
CA LYS A 188 -17.37 -24.46 12.29
C LYS A 188 -17.52 -24.17 10.79
N PHE A 189 -17.82 -22.93 10.42
CA PHE A 189 -17.96 -22.51 9.01
C PHE A 189 -16.63 -22.60 8.28
N TYR A 190 -15.56 -22.05 8.87
CA TYR A 190 -14.22 -22.10 8.28
C TYR A 190 -13.77 -23.56 8.10
N ARG A 191 -13.95 -24.38 9.14
CA ARG A 191 -13.61 -25.81 9.09
C ARG A 191 -14.36 -26.56 8.00
N HIS A 192 -15.64 -26.23 7.75
CA HIS A 192 -16.43 -26.84 6.70
C HIS A 192 -15.85 -26.59 5.30
N TYR A 193 -15.46 -25.36 4.98
CA TYR A 193 -14.87 -25.04 3.67
C TYR A 193 -13.48 -25.66 3.49
N CYS A 194 -12.66 -25.70 4.54
CA CYS A 194 -11.38 -26.42 4.49
C CYS A 194 -11.58 -27.92 4.21
N MET A 195 -12.56 -28.56 4.86
CA MET A 195 -12.85 -29.98 4.66
C MET A 195 -13.38 -30.29 3.25
N ILE A 196 -14.21 -29.41 2.68
CA ILE A 196 -14.70 -29.56 1.30
C ILE A 196 -13.53 -29.56 0.32
N GLU A 197 -12.61 -28.59 0.48
CA GLU A 197 -11.44 -28.48 -0.39
C GLU A 197 -10.54 -29.72 -0.29
N ASP A 198 -10.25 -30.19 0.92
CA ASP A 198 -9.46 -31.41 1.13
C ASP A 198 -10.14 -32.64 0.47
N THR A 199 -11.47 -32.72 0.54
CA THR A 199 -12.26 -33.81 -0.06
C THR A 199 -12.25 -33.74 -1.60
N GLU A 200 -12.41 -32.55 -2.19
CA GLU A 200 -12.35 -32.35 -3.64
C GLU A 200 -10.96 -32.69 -4.19
N VAL A 201 -9.90 -32.29 -3.47
CA VAL A 201 -8.50 -32.59 -3.84
C VAL A 201 -8.20 -34.09 -3.74
N SER A 202 -8.68 -34.78 -2.70
CA SER A 202 -8.53 -36.24 -2.61
C SER A 202 -9.27 -36.97 -3.74
N SER A 203 -10.47 -36.51 -4.07
CA SER A 203 -11.31 -37.14 -5.12
C SER A 203 -10.69 -37.01 -6.52
N THR A 204 -10.05 -35.88 -6.85
CA THR A 204 -9.38 -35.70 -8.15
C THR A 204 -8.10 -36.55 -8.28
N VAL A 205 -7.43 -36.84 -7.18
CA VAL A 205 -6.25 -37.74 -7.13
C VAL A 205 -6.66 -39.19 -7.36
N ASP A 206 -7.73 -39.66 -6.72
CA ASP A 206 -8.21 -41.03 -6.87
C ASP A 206 -8.75 -41.32 -8.29
N THR A 207 -9.37 -40.33 -8.93
CA THR A 207 -9.93 -40.47 -10.29
C THR A 207 -8.84 -40.51 -11.38
N LYS A 208 -7.66 -39.93 -11.14
CA LYS A 208 -6.58 -39.83 -12.14
C LYS A 208 -5.59 -41.01 -12.14
N GLY A 209 -5.86 -42.07 -11.37
CA GLY A 209 -5.09 -43.31 -11.42
C GLY A 209 -3.63 -43.14 -10.96
N GLY A 210 -3.41 -43.30 -9.66
CA GLY A 210 -2.24 -43.99 -9.11
C GLY A 210 -0.82 -43.47 -9.38
N ASP A 211 -0.60 -42.33 -10.02
CA ASP A 211 0.75 -41.75 -10.18
C ASP A 211 0.89 -40.51 -9.31
N SER A 212 1.23 -40.74 -8.04
CA SER A 212 1.47 -39.74 -7.00
C SER A 212 2.77 -38.97 -7.22
N LYS A 213 3.04 -38.50 -8.44
CA LYS A 213 3.99 -37.41 -8.64
C LYS A 213 3.28 -36.14 -8.21
N ARG A 214 3.75 -35.57 -7.10
CA ARG A 214 3.44 -34.23 -6.59
C ARG A 214 3.36 -33.24 -7.77
N SER A 215 2.17 -33.08 -8.34
CA SER A 215 1.94 -32.12 -9.40
C SER A 215 2.06 -30.76 -8.75
N PHE A 216 3.14 -30.04 -9.04
CA PHE A 216 3.13 -28.60 -8.83
C PHE A 216 1.87 -28.05 -9.52
N PRO A 217 1.15 -27.10 -8.90
CA PRO A 217 0.07 -26.44 -9.62
C PRO A 217 0.68 -25.87 -10.90
N PRO A 218 0.01 -25.99 -12.05
CA PRO A 218 0.53 -25.50 -13.31
C PRO A 218 0.48 -23.96 -13.28
N TYR A 219 1.43 -23.33 -12.60
CA TYR A 219 1.43 -21.90 -12.26
C TYR A 219 1.19 -21.03 -13.50
N TRP A 220 1.82 -21.38 -14.61
CA TRP A 220 1.64 -20.69 -15.88
C TRP A 220 0.21 -20.84 -16.45
N ALA A 221 -0.39 -22.03 -16.35
CA ALA A 221 -1.75 -22.25 -16.81
C ALA A 221 -2.78 -21.51 -15.95
N VAL A 222 -2.59 -21.51 -14.62
CA VAL A 222 -3.40 -20.73 -13.67
C VAL A 222 -3.29 -19.24 -13.99
N PHE A 223 -2.06 -18.72 -14.14
CA PHE A 223 -1.82 -17.33 -14.48
C PHE A 223 -2.49 -16.93 -15.80
N LYS A 224 -2.39 -17.77 -16.84
CA LYS A 224 -3.00 -17.50 -18.16
C LYS A 224 -4.53 -17.37 -18.09
N GLN A 225 -5.20 -18.11 -17.20
CA GLN A 225 -6.65 -18.02 -17.02
C GLN A 225 -7.05 -16.70 -16.31
N ILE A 226 -6.28 -16.30 -15.30
CA ILE A 226 -6.62 -15.12 -14.48
C ILE A 226 -5.96 -13.82 -14.96
N TRP A 227 -5.19 -13.86 -16.06
CA TRP A 227 -4.29 -12.78 -16.45
C TRP A 227 -5.01 -11.42 -16.60
N VAL A 228 -6.26 -11.43 -17.09
CA VAL A 228 -7.08 -10.22 -17.23
C VAL A 228 -7.35 -9.59 -15.86
N GLN A 229 -7.66 -10.40 -14.84
CA GLN A 229 -7.88 -9.89 -13.49
C GLN A 229 -6.58 -9.46 -12.82
N CYS A 230 -5.47 -10.14 -13.09
CA CYS A 230 -4.13 -9.73 -12.68
C CYS A 230 -3.73 -8.37 -13.27
N PHE A 231 -4.04 -8.16 -14.57
CA PHE A 231 -3.84 -6.87 -15.22
C PHE A 231 -4.75 -5.79 -14.61
N ASN A 232 -6.02 -6.10 -14.36
CA ASN A 232 -6.95 -5.16 -13.77
C ASN A 232 -6.50 -4.71 -12.37
N VAL A 233 -6.13 -5.64 -11.49
CA VAL A 233 -5.67 -5.29 -10.15
C VAL A 233 -4.37 -4.50 -10.21
N PHE A 234 -3.42 -4.89 -11.07
CA PHE A 234 -2.18 -4.13 -11.30
C PHE A 234 -2.51 -2.70 -11.72
N MET A 235 -3.37 -2.51 -12.72
CA MET A 235 -3.72 -1.18 -13.25
C MET A 235 -4.46 -0.31 -12.24
N VAL A 236 -5.38 -0.88 -11.44
CA VAL A 236 -6.06 -0.15 -10.37
C VAL A 236 -5.04 0.44 -9.41
N PHE A 237 -4.15 -0.39 -8.86
CA PHE A 237 -3.16 0.07 -7.89
C PHE A 237 -2.05 0.92 -8.53
N PHE A 238 -1.63 0.63 -9.77
CA PHE A 238 -0.68 1.46 -10.50
C PHE A 238 -1.19 2.90 -10.62
N VAL A 239 -2.40 3.10 -11.16
CA VAL A 239 -2.97 4.44 -11.32
C VAL A 239 -3.19 5.11 -9.97
N THR A 240 -3.79 4.39 -9.01
CA THR A 240 -4.05 4.94 -7.68
C THR A 240 -2.77 5.41 -7.01
N LEU A 241 -1.72 4.59 -7.00
CA LEU A 241 -0.47 4.88 -6.28
C LEU A 241 0.49 5.79 -7.06
N SER A 242 0.26 5.98 -8.35
CA SER A 242 0.91 7.04 -9.14
C SER A 242 0.46 8.43 -8.70
N ILE A 243 -0.77 8.53 -8.16
CA ILE A 243 -1.39 9.79 -7.76
C ILE A 243 -1.35 9.94 -6.23
N PHE A 244 -1.94 8.99 -5.50
CA PHE A 244 -2.06 9.00 -4.05
C PHE A 244 -0.91 8.21 -3.39
N PRO A 245 -0.21 8.75 -2.37
CA PRO A 245 -0.36 10.10 -1.83
C PRO A 245 0.55 11.14 -2.52
N ALA A 246 1.58 10.73 -3.27
CA ALA A 246 2.70 11.61 -3.65
C ALA A 246 2.31 12.86 -4.47
N VAL A 247 1.45 12.72 -5.47
CA VAL A 247 0.93 13.86 -6.26
C VAL A 247 -0.23 14.53 -5.52
N HIS A 248 -1.14 13.71 -5.00
CA HIS A 248 -2.39 14.15 -4.38
C HIS A 248 -2.16 15.02 -3.13
N ALA A 249 -1.20 14.67 -2.28
CA ALA A 249 -0.91 15.39 -1.05
C ALA A 249 -0.22 16.76 -1.28
N GLU A 250 0.39 16.95 -2.44
CA GLU A 250 1.08 18.19 -2.84
C GLU A 250 0.22 19.12 -3.70
N ILE A 251 -1.06 18.82 -3.85
CA ILE A 251 -2.03 19.77 -4.39
C ILE A 251 -2.33 20.81 -3.32
N LYS A 252 -2.08 22.08 -3.67
CA LYS A 252 -2.30 23.22 -2.79
C LYS A 252 -3.73 23.77 -2.97
N PRO A 253 -4.34 24.33 -1.91
CA PRO A 253 -5.62 25.01 -2.03
C PRO A 253 -5.57 26.10 -3.09
N ILE A 254 -6.68 26.31 -3.81
CA ILE A 254 -6.89 27.52 -4.61
C ILE A 254 -7.39 28.65 -3.69
N ASP A 255 -8.35 28.34 -2.80
CA ASP A 255 -8.78 29.23 -1.75
C ASP A 255 -7.90 29.05 -0.49
N GLU A 256 -6.99 29.99 -0.25
CA GLU A 256 -6.11 29.98 0.94
C GLU A 256 -6.90 29.95 2.26
N ALA A 257 -8.14 30.43 2.25
CA ALA A 257 -9.04 30.44 3.40
C ALA A 257 -10.09 29.31 3.36
N PHE A 258 -9.87 28.22 2.58
CA PHE A 258 -10.83 27.11 2.46
C PHE A 258 -11.26 26.52 3.81
N PHE A 259 -10.35 26.44 4.78
CA PHE A 259 -10.64 26.10 6.18
C PHE A 259 -10.29 27.25 7.15
N GLY A 260 -10.27 28.50 6.67
CA GLY A 260 -9.77 29.65 7.41
C GLY A 260 -8.28 29.53 7.75
N ASP A 261 -7.87 29.97 8.94
CA ASP A 261 -6.46 30.01 9.37
C ASP A 261 -5.78 28.63 9.49
N VAL A 262 -6.55 27.54 9.40
CA VAL A 262 -6.04 26.17 9.56
C VAL A 262 -5.93 25.40 8.24
N THR A 263 -6.15 26.06 7.10
CA THR A 263 -6.08 25.44 5.76
C THR A 263 -4.77 24.69 5.55
N ASP A 264 -3.62 25.34 5.69
CA ASP A 264 -2.32 24.70 5.47
C ASP A 264 -2.07 23.47 6.34
N LYS A 265 -2.66 23.46 7.54
CA LYS A 265 -2.49 22.39 8.53
C LYS A 265 -3.32 21.15 8.19
N TYR A 266 -4.54 21.34 7.69
CA TYR A 266 -5.51 20.24 7.51
C TYR A 266 -5.85 19.92 6.06
N TYR A 267 -5.55 20.78 5.10
CA TYR A 267 -5.99 20.62 3.71
C TYR A 267 -5.57 19.27 3.13
N SER A 268 -4.28 18.93 3.20
CA SER A 268 -3.79 17.62 2.73
C SER A 268 -4.31 16.45 3.59
N ALA A 269 -4.36 16.61 4.91
CA ALA A 269 -4.85 15.56 5.82
C ALA A 269 -6.32 15.19 5.56
N VAL A 270 -7.16 16.18 5.22
CA VAL A 270 -8.59 15.98 4.96
C VAL A 270 -8.83 15.64 3.49
N ASN A 271 -8.46 16.52 2.56
CA ASN A 271 -8.85 16.42 1.16
C ASN A 271 -8.05 15.35 0.38
N CYS A 272 -6.83 15.03 0.80
CA CYS A 272 -6.07 13.91 0.23
C CYS A 272 -6.29 12.63 1.05
N PHE A 273 -5.81 12.58 2.30
CA PHE A 273 -5.78 11.32 3.07
C PHE A 273 -7.16 10.83 3.50
N LEU A 274 -7.95 11.66 4.19
CA LEU A 274 -9.26 11.22 4.69
C LEU A 274 -10.24 10.94 3.55
N VAL A 275 -10.39 11.86 2.60
CA VAL A 275 -11.31 11.70 1.47
C VAL A 275 -10.96 10.45 0.67
N PHE A 276 -9.71 10.27 0.23
CA PHE A 276 -9.33 9.09 -0.53
C PHE A 276 -9.62 7.79 0.23
N ASN A 277 -9.14 7.68 1.48
CA ASN A 277 -9.28 6.42 2.24
C ASN A 277 -10.73 6.11 2.59
N LEU A 278 -11.52 7.10 3.01
CA LEU A 278 -12.93 6.94 3.33
C LEU A 278 -13.71 6.46 2.11
N PHE A 279 -13.52 7.10 0.96
CA PHE A 279 -14.24 6.72 -0.25
C PHE A 279 -13.71 5.42 -0.85
N ALA A 280 -12.44 5.06 -0.67
CA ALA A 280 -11.96 3.71 -0.99
C ALA A 280 -12.65 2.66 -0.12
N MET A 281 -12.81 2.91 1.18
CA MET A 281 -13.59 2.03 2.06
C MET A 281 -15.04 1.91 1.58
N VAL A 282 -15.74 3.02 1.34
CA VAL A 282 -17.14 3.03 0.84
C VAL A 282 -17.26 2.26 -0.47
N GLY A 283 -16.37 2.51 -1.43
CA GLY A 283 -16.35 1.82 -2.71
C GLY A 283 -16.17 0.31 -2.55
N ASN A 284 -15.40 -0.13 -1.56
CA ASN A 284 -15.17 -1.54 -1.26
C ASN A 284 -16.38 -2.27 -0.64
N VAL A 285 -17.33 -1.52 -0.06
CA VAL A 285 -18.57 -2.11 0.47
C VAL A 285 -19.57 -2.41 -0.66
N PHE A 286 -19.59 -1.62 -1.73
CA PHE A 286 -20.55 -1.75 -2.83
C PHE A 286 -20.67 -3.16 -3.49
N PRO A 287 -19.59 -3.93 -3.68
CA PRO A 287 -19.63 -5.29 -4.24
C PRO A 287 -20.45 -6.28 -3.42
N ASN A 288 -20.75 -5.97 -2.16
CA ASN A 288 -21.64 -6.79 -1.32
C ASN A 288 -23.11 -6.72 -1.78
N TRP A 289 -23.50 -5.66 -2.48
CA TRP A 289 -24.85 -5.49 -3.01
C TRP A 289 -24.91 -5.70 -4.53
N PHE A 290 -23.92 -5.23 -5.29
CA PHE A 290 -23.90 -5.38 -6.75
C PHE A 290 -22.49 -5.52 -7.33
N THR A 291 -22.33 -6.45 -8.27
CA THR A 291 -21.06 -6.81 -8.91
C THR A 291 -21.09 -6.51 -10.41
N ILE A 292 -20.96 -5.22 -10.77
CA ILE A 292 -21.04 -4.72 -12.14
C ILE A 292 -19.88 -3.74 -12.37
N PRO A 293 -19.09 -3.87 -13.45
CA PRO A 293 -19.23 -4.79 -14.56
C PRO A 293 -18.74 -6.21 -14.22
N GLY A 294 -19.24 -7.20 -14.96
CA GLY A 294 -18.76 -8.58 -14.84
C GLY A 294 -17.28 -8.73 -15.25
N PRO A 295 -16.67 -9.89 -14.95
CA PRO A 295 -15.22 -10.12 -15.08
C PRO A 295 -14.65 -9.83 -16.47
N LYS A 296 -15.45 -10.10 -17.53
CA LYS A 296 -15.07 -9.86 -18.93
C LYS A 296 -14.91 -8.38 -19.29
N TYR A 297 -15.68 -7.49 -18.67
CA TYR A 297 -15.72 -6.06 -19.03
C TYR A 297 -15.07 -5.14 -17.99
N LEU A 298 -14.58 -5.70 -16.88
CA LEU A 298 -13.95 -4.93 -15.79
C LEU A 298 -12.73 -4.13 -16.23
N TRP A 299 -12.01 -4.56 -17.27
CA TRP A 299 -10.84 -3.85 -17.78
C TRP A 299 -11.18 -2.46 -18.33
N VAL A 300 -12.39 -2.25 -18.85
CA VAL A 300 -12.79 -0.97 -19.47
C VAL A 300 -12.76 0.18 -18.46
N PRO A 301 -13.51 0.14 -17.35
CA PRO A 301 -13.44 1.22 -16.37
C PRO A 301 -12.09 1.27 -15.64
N VAL A 302 -11.38 0.13 -15.53
CA VAL A 302 -10.03 0.10 -14.92
C VAL A 302 -9.02 0.86 -15.76
N VAL A 303 -8.99 0.66 -17.07
CA VAL A 303 -8.11 1.41 -17.99
C VAL A 303 -8.53 2.88 -18.07
N ALA A 304 -9.85 3.17 -18.03
CA ALA A 304 -10.34 4.54 -17.99
C ALA A 304 -9.82 5.35 -16.79
N ARG A 305 -9.43 4.68 -15.67
CA ARG A 305 -8.80 5.34 -14.53
C ARG A 305 -7.53 6.09 -14.92
N VAL A 306 -6.82 5.70 -15.99
CA VAL A 306 -5.61 6.40 -16.44
C VAL A 306 -5.87 7.89 -16.68
N LEU A 307 -7.10 8.28 -17.00
CA LEU A 307 -7.52 9.68 -17.13
C LEU A 307 -7.40 10.49 -15.82
N PHE A 308 -7.38 9.84 -14.65
CA PHE A 308 -7.10 10.53 -13.39
C PHE A 308 -5.68 11.10 -13.36
N ILE A 309 -4.70 10.47 -14.01
CA ILE A 309 -3.30 10.95 -13.99
C ILE A 309 -3.22 12.38 -14.54
N PRO A 310 -3.58 12.67 -15.81
CA PRO A 310 -3.54 14.04 -16.30
C PRO A 310 -4.48 14.97 -15.52
N PHE A 311 -5.66 14.50 -15.07
CA PHE A 311 -6.56 15.31 -14.25
C PHE A 311 -5.86 15.86 -13.00
N PHE A 312 -5.21 15.01 -12.18
CA PHE A 312 -4.55 15.48 -10.96
C PHE A 312 -3.27 16.28 -11.24
N LEU A 313 -2.58 16.04 -12.36
CA LEU A 313 -1.43 16.86 -12.78
C LEU A 313 -1.83 18.29 -13.16
N PHE A 314 -3.02 18.47 -13.72
CA PHE A 314 -3.56 19.78 -14.10
C PHE A 314 -4.31 20.52 -12.99
N CYS A 315 -4.60 19.87 -11.85
CA CYS A 315 -4.95 20.54 -10.60
C CYS A 315 -3.79 21.41 -10.09
N ASN A 316 -3.96 22.13 -8.99
CA ASN A 316 -2.92 22.96 -8.34
C ASN A 316 -1.81 22.15 -7.62
N TYR A 317 -1.32 21.10 -8.27
CA TYR A 317 -0.18 20.30 -7.84
C TYR A 317 1.13 21.09 -7.91
N ASN A 318 1.86 21.19 -6.80
CA ASN A 318 3.11 21.94 -6.73
C ASN A 318 4.23 21.10 -6.09
N PRO A 319 5.06 20.40 -6.90
CA PRO A 319 6.19 19.62 -6.39
C PRO A 319 7.43 20.48 -6.07
N GLY A 320 7.27 21.77 -5.82
CA GLY A 320 8.31 22.75 -5.50
C GLY A 320 8.69 23.67 -6.67
N ALA A 321 8.66 23.15 -7.89
CA ALA A 321 8.78 23.93 -9.13
C ALA A 321 7.77 23.37 -10.13
N ARG A 322 7.03 24.24 -10.82
CA ARG A 322 5.98 23.87 -11.75
C ARG A 322 6.11 24.69 -13.03
N GLN A 323 6.16 24.00 -14.17
CA GLN A 323 6.17 24.63 -15.50
C GLN A 323 4.85 24.48 -16.24
N TRP A 324 4.09 23.42 -15.95
CA TRP A 324 2.81 23.17 -16.61
C TRP A 324 1.73 24.13 -16.10
N PRO A 325 0.77 24.56 -16.93
CA PRO A 325 -0.32 25.41 -16.48
C PRO A 325 -1.26 24.68 -15.51
N VAL A 326 -1.88 25.42 -14.59
CA VAL A 326 -3.02 24.93 -13.81
C VAL A 326 -4.28 25.09 -14.67
N LEU A 327 -4.95 23.99 -15.03
CA LEU A 327 -6.18 24.03 -15.82
C LEU A 327 -7.43 23.80 -14.96
N ILE A 328 -7.26 23.20 -13.77
CA ILE A 328 -8.35 22.96 -12.81
C ILE A 328 -8.07 23.85 -11.61
N ASP A 329 -8.80 24.96 -11.55
CA ASP A 329 -8.67 26.05 -10.58
C ASP A 329 -9.82 26.06 -9.55
N ASN A 330 -10.38 24.88 -9.25
CA ASN A 330 -11.49 24.73 -8.33
C ASN A 330 -11.26 23.59 -7.33
N ASP A 331 -11.17 23.92 -6.04
CA ASP A 331 -10.95 22.97 -4.95
C ASP A 331 -12.04 21.88 -4.88
N TYR A 332 -13.31 22.22 -5.17
CA TYR A 332 -14.40 21.23 -5.17
C TYR A 332 -14.29 20.22 -6.31
N VAL A 333 -13.79 20.65 -7.47
CA VAL A 333 -13.53 19.74 -8.60
C VAL A 333 -12.40 18.77 -8.23
N PHE A 334 -11.34 19.28 -7.62
CA PHE A 334 -10.26 18.47 -7.06
C PHE A 334 -10.78 17.43 -6.04
N ILE A 335 -11.57 17.86 -5.05
CA ILE A 335 -12.15 16.98 -4.04
C ILE A 335 -13.04 15.92 -4.69
N MET A 336 -13.88 16.30 -5.67
CA MET A 336 -14.71 15.35 -6.40
C MET A 336 -13.87 14.31 -7.16
N GLY A 337 -12.75 14.74 -7.75
CA GLY A 337 -11.75 13.82 -8.33
C GLY A 337 -11.18 12.85 -7.29
N GLY A 338 -10.86 13.34 -6.09
CA GLY A 338 -10.39 12.52 -4.95
C GLY A 338 -11.43 11.47 -4.51
N VAL A 339 -12.71 11.87 -4.42
CA VAL A 339 -13.84 10.99 -4.13
C VAL A 339 -13.96 9.90 -5.19
N LEU A 340 -13.96 10.27 -6.48
CA LEU A 340 -14.08 9.33 -7.60
C LEU A 340 -12.89 8.38 -7.66
N LEU A 341 -11.66 8.88 -7.45
CA LEU A 341 -10.46 8.07 -7.38
C LEU A 341 -10.55 7.02 -6.26
N GLY A 342 -10.96 7.45 -5.06
CA GLY A 342 -11.17 6.58 -3.90
C GLY A 342 -12.24 5.52 -4.16
N LEU A 343 -13.48 5.94 -4.47
CA LEU A 343 -14.62 5.05 -4.74
C LEU A 343 -14.28 3.99 -5.78
N SER A 344 -13.75 4.42 -6.92
CA SER A 344 -13.39 3.51 -8.00
C SER A 344 -12.24 2.58 -7.61
N SER A 345 -11.26 3.05 -6.81
CA SER A 345 -10.14 2.22 -6.34
C SER A 345 -10.65 1.10 -5.45
N GLY A 346 -11.47 1.45 -4.47
CA GLY A 346 -12.08 0.49 -3.55
C GLY A 346 -12.97 -0.52 -4.27
N TYR A 347 -13.82 -0.04 -5.17
CA TYR A 347 -14.78 -0.88 -5.89
C TYR A 347 -14.12 -1.84 -6.86
N PHE A 348 -13.25 -1.35 -7.75
CA PHE A 348 -12.64 -2.20 -8.78
C PHE A 348 -11.58 -3.13 -8.21
N SER A 349 -10.83 -2.73 -7.17
CA SER A 349 -9.91 -3.64 -6.48
C SER A 349 -10.65 -4.84 -5.86
N SER A 350 -11.79 -4.60 -5.21
CA SER A 350 -12.67 -5.68 -4.72
C SER A 350 -13.09 -6.63 -5.83
N LEU A 351 -13.63 -6.12 -6.93
CA LEU A 351 -14.11 -6.96 -8.02
C LEU A 351 -12.98 -7.82 -8.60
N CYS A 352 -11.79 -7.25 -8.79
CA CYS A 352 -10.62 -8.02 -9.27
C CYS A 352 -10.27 -9.17 -8.32
N MET A 353 -10.19 -8.88 -7.01
CA MET A 353 -9.82 -9.88 -6.00
C MET A 353 -10.92 -10.92 -5.76
N MET A 354 -12.18 -10.59 -6.02
CA MET A 354 -13.31 -11.52 -5.98
C MET A 354 -13.34 -12.44 -7.22
N TYR A 355 -13.07 -11.88 -8.41
CA TYR A 355 -13.16 -12.61 -9.68
C TYR A 355 -11.95 -13.50 -9.92
N ALA A 356 -10.73 -13.07 -9.61
CA ALA A 356 -9.52 -13.83 -9.96
C ALA A 356 -9.54 -15.30 -9.48
N PRO A 357 -9.91 -15.63 -8.23
CA PRO A 357 -9.99 -17.02 -7.78
C PRO A 357 -11.14 -17.85 -8.39
N ARG A 358 -12.09 -17.20 -9.07
CA ARG A 358 -13.31 -17.82 -9.60
C ARG A 358 -13.23 -18.14 -11.09
N GLU A 359 -12.21 -17.63 -11.76
CA GLU A 359 -11.87 -17.95 -13.14
C GLU A 359 -11.07 -19.27 -13.26
N VAL A 360 -10.78 -19.94 -12.13
CA VAL A 360 -10.03 -21.19 -12.06
C VAL A 360 -10.80 -22.26 -11.26
N PRO A 361 -10.49 -23.55 -11.45
CA PRO A 361 -11.03 -24.62 -10.61
C PRO A 361 -10.73 -24.40 -9.11
N PRO A 362 -11.59 -24.89 -8.19
CA PRO A 362 -11.42 -24.71 -6.74
C PRO A 362 -10.04 -25.14 -6.21
N GLU A 363 -9.46 -26.22 -6.76
CA GLU A 363 -8.11 -26.72 -6.44
C GLU A 363 -6.99 -25.71 -6.68
N HIS A 364 -7.23 -24.67 -7.51
CA HIS A 364 -6.27 -23.64 -7.86
C HIS A 364 -6.67 -22.24 -7.38
N ALA A 365 -7.84 -22.10 -6.74
CA ALA A 365 -8.35 -20.82 -6.26
C ALA A 365 -7.36 -20.12 -5.31
N GLY A 366 -6.76 -20.87 -4.38
CA GLY A 366 -5.74 -20.33 -3.48
C GLY A 366 -4.51 -19.77 -4.22
N THR A 367 -4.01 -20.50 -5.22
CA THR A 367 -2.90 -20.03 -6.06
C THR A 367 -3.27 -18.80 -6.87
N ALA A 368 -4.48 -18.76 -7.44
CA ALA A 368 -4.97 -17.60 -8.17
C ALA A 368 -5.09 -16.36 -7.26
N GLY A 369 -5.58 -16.53 -6.03
CA GLY A 369 -5.63 -15.46 -5.02
C GLY A 369 -4.24 -14.90 -4.68
N MET A 370 -3.26 -15.78 -4.48
CA MET A 370 -1.87 -15.38 -4.25
C MET A 370 -1.26 -14.65 -5.46
N MET A 371 -1.52 -15.11 -6.68
CA MET A 371 -1.06 -14.44 -7.90
C MET A 371 -1.67 -13.04 -8.07
N ALA A 372 -2.98 -12.90 -7.82
CA ALA A 372 -3.63 -11.61 -7.84
C ALA A 372 -3.06 -10.65 -6.77
N ALA A 373 -2.76 -11.16 -5.58
CA ALA A 373 -2.08 -10.40 -4.52
C ALA A 373 -0.66 -9.96 -4.91
N ALA A 374 0.10 -10.79 -5.62
CA ALA A 374 1.40 -10.37 -6.14
C ALA A 374 1.27 -9.26 -7.18
N CYS A 375 0.32 -9.37 -8.12
CA CYS A 375 0.05 -8.33 -9.11
C CYS A 375 -0.41 -7.02 -8.46
N LEU A 376 -1.17 -7.09 -7.35
CA LEU A 376 -1.53 -5.94 -6.53
C LEU A 376 -0.27 -5.24 -5.97
N VAL A 377 0.63 -5.99 -5.33
CA VAL A 377 1.84 -5.41 -4.70
C VAL A 377 2.82 -4.87 -5.76
N ILE A 378 2.94 -5.54 -6.91
CA ILE A 378 3.70 -5.04 -8.06
C ILE A 378 3.08 -3.74 -8.59
N GLY A 379 1.75 -3.66 -8.68
CA GLY A 379 1.03 -2.44 -9.07
C GLY A 379 1.31 -1.27 -8.13
N ILE A 380 1.31 -1.52 -6.82
CA ILE A 380 1.70 -0.54 -5.79
C ILE A 380 3.14 -0.07 -6.03
N PHE A 381 4.10 -0.99 -6.17
CA PHE A 381 5.51 -0.66 -6.38
C PHE A 381 5.72 0.18 -7.64
N CYS A 382 5.15 -0.25 -8.77
CA CYS A 382 5.26 0.49 -10.03
C CYS A 382 4.59 1.87 -9.94
N GLY A 383 3.41 1.98 -9.33
CA GLY A 383 2.70 3.24 -9.18
C GLY A 383 3.48 4.26 -8.34
N VAL A 384 3.96 3.84 -7.16
CA VAL A 384 4.76 4.72 -6.28
C VAL A 384 5.99 5.25 -7.01
N ASN A 385 6.72 4.40 -7.73
CA ASN A 385 7.89 4.83 -8.51
C ASN A 385 7.51 5.73 -9.70
N PHE A 386 6.37 5.48 -10.34
CA PHE A 386 5.88 6.32 -11.44
C PHE A 386 5.51 7.73 -10.98
N SER A 387 5.06 7.92 -9.74
CA SER A 387 4.81 9.26 -9.19
C SER A 387 6.06 10.16 -9.20
N LEU A 388 7.26 9.58 -9.11
CA LEU A 388 8.53 10.31 -9.22
C LEU A 388 8.75 10.81 -10.65
N VAL A 389 8.40 9.98 -11.63
CA VAL A 389 8.43 10.35 -13.06
C VAL A 389 7.44 11.47 -13.35
N LEU A 390 6.24 11.40 -12.78
CA LEU A 390 5.23 12.47 -12.90
C LEU A 390 5.71 13.79 -12.28
N SER A 391 6.29 13.73 -11.09
CA SER A 391 6.89 14.88 -10.40
C SER A 391 8.01 15.52 -11.24
N TRP A 392 8.84 14.69 -11.87
CA TRP A 392 9.90 15.13 -12.77
C TRP A 392 9.34 15.76 -14.06
N ALA A 393 8.30 15.18 -14.66
CA ALA A 393 7.71 15.67 -15.90
C ALA A 393 7.11 17.09 -15.76
N ILE A 394 6.49 17.42 -14.63
CA ILE A 394 5.94 18.77 -14.39
C ILE A 394 7.02 19.82 -14.15
N LYS A 395 8.19 19.41 -13.65
CA LYS A 395 9.33 20.30 -13.40
C LYS A 395 10.09 20.67 -14.68
N GLN A 396 9.96 19.90 -15.74
CA GLN A 396 10.68 20.14 -17.00
C GLN A 396 10.07 21.32 -17.78
N ASP A 397 10.95 22.18 -18.29
CA ASP A 397 10.59 23.26 -19.21
C ASP A 397 10.16 22.68 -20.57
N CYS A 398 8.92 22.98 -20.98
CA CYS A 398 8.41 22.61 -22.30
C CYS A 398 9.04 23.47 -23.44
N SER A 399 9.86 24.48 -23.12
CA SER A 399 10.53 25.36 -24.10
C SER A 399 11.71 24.70 -24.81
N ILE A 400 12.40 23.74 -24.18
CA ILE A 400 13.64 23.15 -24.73
C ILE A 400 13.38 22.33 -26.01
N TYR A 401 12.15 21.84 -26.22
CA TYR A 401 11.80 21.10 -27.45
C TYR A 401 11.33 22.01 -28.60
N LEU A 402 10.93 23.25 -28.33
CA LEU A 402 10.47 24.18 -29.37
C LEU A 402 11.61 25.05 -29.93
N GLU A 403 12.66 25.31 -29.14
CA GLU A 403 13.87 25.97 -29.67
C GLU A 403 14.68 25.04 -30.59
N GLY A 404 14.73 23.74 -30.31
CA GLY A 404 15.43 22.76 -31.14
C GLY A 404 14.81 22.47 -32.52
N GLN A 405 13.59 22.95 -32.80
CA GLN A 405 12.98 22.87 -34.14
C GLN A 405 13.00 24.19 -34.92
N ASN A 406 13.27 25.32 -34.25
CA ASN A 406 13.39 26.62 -34.92
C ASN A 406 14.82 26.95 -35.37
N GLU A 407 15.84 26.25 -34.88
CA GLU A 407 17.23 26.43 -35.33
C GLU A 407 17.60 25.65 -36.61
N THR A 408 16.65 24.94 -37.24
CA THR A 408 16.90 24.23 -38.53
C THR A 408 16.30 24.94 -39.76
N TYR A 409 15.69 26.11 -39.58
CA TYR A 409 15.17 26.93 -40.68
C TYR A 409 15.45 28.42 -40.46
N LEU A 410 16.72 28.80 -40.30
CA LEU A 410 17.21 30.15 -40.59
C LEU A 410 18.62 30.08 -41.20
#